data_AF-A0AAN7AZP4-F1
#
_entry.id   AF-A0AAN7AZP4-F1
#
_cell.length_a   1.000
_cell.length_b   1.000
_cell.length_c   1.000
_cell.angle_alpha   90.00
_cell.angle_beta   90.00
_cell.angle_gamma   90.00
#
_symmetry.space_group_name_H-M   'P 1'
#
loop_
_entity.id
_entity.type
_entity.pdbx_description
1 polymer ?
#
loop_
_entity_poly.entity_id
_entity_poly.type
_entity_poly.pdbx_seq_one_letter_code
_entity_poly.pdbx_strand_id
1 'polypeptide(L)'
;MATWELAPGQVQAPDTSEIIALSGPYLSQRTDVRIWDDTDFRVFHVTPGHDLRLDPDMHKRRIIAVANGIVHVRIQGGEEFQLGSSGICKIKPGMRCVLLNKQYAGAVLHIFTIPGCEM
;
A
#
# COMPACT_ATOMS: atom_id res chain seq x y z
N MET A 1 1.96 18.50 -10.54
CA MET A 1 0.78 17.62 -10.69
C MET A 1 -0.04 18.12 -11.84
N ALA A 2 -0.54 17.22 -12.69
CA ALA A 2 -1.42 17.56 -13.80
C ALA A 2 -2.84 17.88 -13.31
N THR A 3 -3.64 18.60 -14.10
CA THR A 3 -5.00 19.01 -13.70
C THR A 3 -5.89 17.82 -13.35
N TRP A 4 -5.81 16.73 -14.12
CA TRP A 4 -6.57 15.51 -13.86
C TRP A 4 -6.19 14.85 -12.53
N GLU A 5 -4.95 15.04 -12.04
CA GLU A 5 -4.48 14.46 -10.78
C GLU A 5 -5.10 15.16 -9.55
N LEU A 6 -5.41 16.46 -9.70
CA LEU A 6 -6.11 17.28 -8.70
C LEU A 6 -7.60 16.95 -8.69
N ALA A 7 -8.25 16.95 -9.86
CA ALA A 7 -9.62 16.52 -10.05
C ALA A 7 -9.82 16.04 -11.51
N PRO A 8 -10.43 14.86 -11.73
CA PRO A 8 -11.14 14.01 -10.75
C PRO A 8 -10.23 13.03 -9.97
N GLY A 9 -8.93 13.00 -10.25
CA GLY A 9 -7.97 12.06 -9.65
C GLY A 9 -7.92 10.69 -10.34
N GLN A 10 -8.65 10.53 -11.45
CA GLN A 10 -8.66 9.33 -12.27
C GLN A 10 -8.81 9.69 -13.75
N VAL A 11 -8.37 8.81 -14.64
CA VAL A 11 -8.60 8.92 -16.08
C VAL A 11 -9.34 7.68 -16.55
N GLN A 12 -10.38 7.87 -17.36
CA GLN A 12 -11.13 6.80 -17.98
C GLN A 12 -10.79 6.71 -19.47
N ALA A 13 -10.77 5.48 -20.00
CA ALA A 13 -10.70 5.23 -21.43
C ALA A 13 -11.96 5.76 -22.12
N PRO A 14 -11.85 6.46 -23.27
CA PRO A 14 -12.99 7.08 -23.94
C PRO A 14 -14.10 6.09 -24.33
N ASP A 15 -13.73 4.89 -24.77
CA ASP A 15 -14.67 3.95 -25.40
C ASP A 15 -15.26 2.93 -24.42
N THR A 16 -14.54 2.60 -23.35
CA THR A 16 -14.93 1.55 -22.40
C THR A 16 -15.33 2.10 -21.03
N SER A 17 -15.09 3.38 -20.76
CA SER A 17 -15.17 4.00 -19.42
C SER A 17 -14.31 3.30 -18.35
N GLU A 18 -13.37 2.44 -18.78
CA GLU A 18 -12.44 1.75 -17.89
C GLU A 18 -11.46 2.74 -17.28
N ILE A 19 -11.20 2.63 -15.98
CA ILE A 19 -10.21 3.49 -15.31
C ILE A 19 -8.81 3.02 -15.72
N ILE A 20 -8.08 3.88 -16.43
CA ILE A 20 -6.73 3.60 -16.94
C ILE A 20 -5.61 4.30 -16.17
N ALA A 21 -5.96 5.28 -15.32
CA ALA A 21 -5.01 5.93 -14.43
C ALA A 21 -5.67 6.42 -13.15
N LEU A 22 -4.92 6.40 -12.06
CA LEU A 22 -5.31 6.87 -10.74
C LEU A 22 -4.20 7.75 -10.17
N SER A 23 -4.56 8.89 -9.60
CA SER A 23 -3.58 9.83 -9.04
C SER A 23 -3.15 9.45 -7.63
N GLY A 24 -1.93 9.85 -7.24
CA GLY A 24 -1.43 9.65 -5.87
C GLY A 24 -2.38 10.18 -4.79
N PRO A 25 -2.92 11.41 -4.88
CA PRO A 25 -3.93 11.92 -3.94
C PRO A 25 -5.19 11.06 -3.89
N TYR A 26 -5.69 10.60 -5.04
CA TYR A 26 -6.86 9.72 -5.10
C TYR A 26 -6.64 8.41 -4.33
N LEU A 27 -5.44 7.82 -4.49
CA LEU A 27 -5.02 6.58 -3.86
C LEU A 27 -4.65 6.73 -2.38
N SER A 28 -4.28 7.93 -1.94
CA SER A 28 -3.88 8.21 -0.54
C SER A 28 -5.07 8.47 0.39
N GLN A 29 -6.22 8.87 -0.15
CA GLN A 29 -7.43 9.19 0.62
C GLN A 29 -8.34 7.97 0.86
N ARG A 30 -8.05 6.83 0.22
CA ARG A 30 -8.91 5.64 0.21
C ARG A 30 -8.22 4.46 0.85
N THR A 31 -9.01 3.64 1.53
CA THR A 31 -8.49 2.51 2.31
C THR A 31 -8.08 1.32 1.46
N ASP A 32 -8.67 1.10 0.29
CA ASP A 32 -8.26 0.13 -0.73
C ASP A 32 -9.01 0.50 -2.03
N VAL A 33 -8.30 0.61 -3.16
CA VAL A 33 -8.90 0.92 -4.48
C VAL A 33 -8.68 -0.27 -5.40
N ARG A 34 -9.76 -0.83 -5.95
CA ARG A 34 -9.70 -1.89 -6.95
C ARG A 34 -9.00 -1.38 -8.22
N ILE A 35 -7.86 -1.97 -8.59
CA ILE A 35 -7.07 -1.61 -9.78
C ILE A 35 -7.04 -2.70 -10.86
N TRP A 36 -7.40 -3.93 -10.49
CA TRP A 36 -7.62 -5.06 -11.39
C TRP A 36 -8.65 -6.00 -10.76
N ASP A 37 -9.22 -6.96 -11.48
CA ASP A 37 -10.31 -7.84 -11.00
C ASP A 37 -10.15 -8.38 -9.57
N ASP A 38 -8.93 -8.71 -9.18
CA ASP A 38 -8.59 -9.31 -7.88
C ASP A 38 -7.50 -8.52 -7.13
N THR A 39 -7.16 -7.32 -7.58
CA THR A 39 -6.04 -6.56 -7.01
C THR A 39 -6.52 -5.20 -6.53
N ASP A 40 -6.36 -4.98 -5.22
CA ASP A 40 -6.56 -3.67 -4.60
C ASP A 40 -5.21 -2.98 -4.39
N PHE A 41 -5.21 -1.65 -4.48
CA PHE A 41 -4.05 -0.81 -4.26
C PHE A 41 -4.40 0.41 -3.42
N ARG A 42 -3.46 0.84 -2.57
CA ARG A 42 -3.53 2.13 -1.88
C ARG A 42 -2.14 2.70 -1.62
N VAL A 43 -2.11 4.02 -1.44
CA VAL A 43 -0.93 4.73 -0.94
C VAL A 43 -1.16 5.06 0.52
N PHE A 44 -0.18 4.78 1.38
CA PHE A 44 -0.24 5.11 2.80
C PHE A 44 0.96 5.95 3.22
N HIS A 45 0.70 7.09 3.85
CA HIS A 45 1.73 7.97 4.39
C HIS A 45 1.92 7.65 5.87
N VAL A 46 3.05 7.05 6.23
CA VAL A 46 3.39 6.79 7.63
C VAL A 46 4.09 8.03 8.18
N THR A 47 3.34 8.82 8.96
CA THR A 47 3.89 9.99 9.65
C THR A 47 4.94 9.58 10.69
N PRO A 48 5.89 10.47 11.03
CA PRO A 48 6.87 10.21 12.08
C PRO A 48 6.22 9.73 13.38
N GLY A 49 6.79 8.68 13.99
CA GLY A 49 6.31 8.08 15.23
C GLY A 49 5.01 7.28 15.12
N HIS A 50 4.40 7.18 13.93
CA HIS A 50 3.17 6.44 13.71
C HIS A 50 3.43 5.11 13.00
N ASP A 51 2.46 4.22 13.11
CA ASP A 51 2.51 2.91 12.50
C ASP A 51 1.29 2.59 11.64
N LEU A 52 1.51 1.78 10.61
CA LEU A 52 0.46 1.08 9.90
C LEU A 52 0.34 -0.33 10.45
N ARG A 53 -0.86 -0.69 10.92
CA ARG A 53 -1.21 -2.06 11.32
C ARG A 53 -2.00 -2.74 10.23
N LEU A 54 -1.53 -3.91 9.83
CA LEU A 54 -2.23 -4.82 8.94
C LEU A 54 -2.67 -6.02 9.76
N ASP A 55 -3.98 -6.12 10.00
CA ASP A 55 -4.55 -7.25 10.71
C ASP A 55 -4.48 -8.54 9.88
N PRO A 56 -4.38 -9.71 10.53
CA PRO A 56 -4.48 -11.01 9.88
C PRO A 56 -5.71 -11.09 8.97
N ASP A 57 -5.50 -11.53 7.74
CA ASP A 57 -6.58 -11.84 6.80
C ASP A 57 -6.25 -13.15 6.10
N MET A 58 -7.06 -14.19 6.33
CA MET A 58 -6.82 -15.53 5.81
C MET A 58 -7.00 -15.62 4.28
N HIS A 59 -7.69 -14.66 3.68
CA HIS A 59 -8.04 -14.68 2.26
C HIS A 59 -7.22 -13.70 1.44
N LYS A 60 -6.31 -12.95 2.06
CA LYS A 60 -5.54 -11.91 1.38
C LYS A 60 -4.05 -12.00 1.70
N ARG A 61 -3.22 -11.84 0.69
CA ARG A 61 -1.78 -11.57 0.84
C ARG A 61 -1.52 -10.11 0.50
N ARG A 62 -0.51 -9.52 1.12
CA ARG A 62 -0.17 -8.09 0.92
C ARG A 62 1.28 -7.95 0.49
N ILE A 63 1.52 -7.06 -0.47
CA ILE A 63 2.87 -6.64 -0.88
C ILE A 63 2.99 -5.17 -0.52
N ILE A 64 3.99 -4.85 0.31
CA ILE A 64 4.29 -3.48 0.72
C ILE A 64 5.59 -3.06 0.06
N ALA A 65 5.53 -2.04 -0.78
CA ALA A 65 6.72 -1.40 -1.35
C ALA A 65 6.91 -0.03 -0.69
N VAL A 66 8.13 0.27 -0.24
CA VAL A 66 8.47 1.57 0.30
C VAL A 66 8.79 2.48 -0.88
N ALA A 67 7.86 3.35 -1.24
CA ALA A 67 8.06 4.31 -2.32
C ALA A 67 9.06 5.41 -1.91
N ASN A 68 9.04 5.82 -0.65
CA ASN A 68 9.98 6.78 -0.09
C ASN A 68 10.13 6.60 1.43
N GLY A 69 11.32 6.91 1.96
CA GLY A 69 11.63 6.88 3.38
C GLY A 69 12.14 5.51 3.87
N ILE A 70 12.11 5.33 5.18
CA ILE A 70 12.53 4.10 5.86
C ILE A 70 11.48 3.73 6.89
N VAL A 71 11.06 2.47 6.90
CA VAL A 71 10.14 1.91 7.90
C VAL A 71 10.76 0.74 8.63
N HIS A 72 10.37 0.57 9.89
CA HIS A 72 10.66 -0.63 10.69
C HIS A 72 9.50 -1.59 10.53
N VAL A 73 9.78 -2.77 9.99
CA VAL A 73 8.79 -3.80 9.69
C VAL A 73 8.85 -4.88 10.76
N ARG A 74 7.69 -5.28 11.29
CA ARG A 74 7.55 -6.43 12.17
C ARG A 74 6.39 -7.30 11.71
N ILE A 75 6.71 -8.53 11.30
CA ILE A 75 5.73 -9.55 10.93
C ILE A 75 5.53 -10.49 12.12
N GLN A 76 4.30 -10.98 12.31
CA GLN A 76 3.98 -11.94 13.36
C GLN A 76 4.96 -13.12 13.40
N GLY A 77 5.58 -13.36 14.55
CA GLY A 77 6.54 -14.45 14.77
C GLY A 77 7.95 -14.19 14.22
N GLY A 78 8.21 -13.03 13.62
CA GLY A 78 9.54 -12.66 13.10
C GLY A 78 10.20 -11.52 13.90
N GLU A 79 11.48 -11.32 13.62
CA GLU A 79 12.25 -10.18 14.15
C GLU A 79 11.89 -8.88 13.42
N GLU A 80 12.15 -7.75 14.08
CA GLU A 80 12.02 -6.44 13.46
C GLU A 80 13.22 -6.17 12.53
N PHE A 81 12.96 -5.62 11.35
CA PHE A 81 14.01 -5.17 10.42
C PHE A 81 13.67 -3.82 9.77
N GLN A 82 14.69 -3.13 9.26
CA GLN A 82 14.51 -1.88 8.52
C GLN A 82 14.31 -2.15 7.03
N LEU A 83 13.41 -1.38 6.41
CA LEU A 83 13.15 -1.41 4.97
C LEU A 83 13.16 0.03 4.44
N GLY A 84 14.12 0.33 3.57
CA GLY A 84 14.26 1.63 2.91
C GLY A 84 13.53 1.72 1.58
N SER A 85 13.60 2.90 0.95
CA SER A 85 13.06 3.19 -0.38
C SER A 85 13.42 2.11 -1.41
N SER A 86 12.46 1.81 -2.28
CA SER A 86 12.49 0.72 -3.28
C SER A 86 12.55 -0.69 -2.69
N GLY A 87 12.55 -0.83 -1.36
CA GLY A 87 12.43 -2.11 -0.66
C GLY A 87 11.00 -2.64 -0.67
N ILE A 88 10.88 -3.98 -0.67
CA ILE A 88 9.58 -4.68 -0.71
C ILE A 88 9.49 -5.68 0.45
N CYS A 89 8.33 -5.75 1.09
CA CYS A 89 7.94 -6.74 2.09
C CYS A 89 6.70 -7.51 1.63
N LYS A 90 6.70 -8.84 1.82
CA LYS A 90 5.56 -9.72 1.48
C LYS A 90 4.93 -10.28 2.74
N ILE A 91 3.61 -10.13 2.87
CA ILE A 91 2.82 -10.62 4.00
C ILE A 91 1.94 -11.77 3.52
N LYS A 92 2.13 -12.95 4.12
CA LYS A 92 1.31 -14.14 3.84
C LYS A 92 -0.10 -13.96 4.41
N PRO A 93 -1.10 -14.71 3.90
CA PRO A 93 -2.41 -14.76 4.52
C PRO A 93 -2.34 -15.17 5.99
N GLY A 94 -3.23 -14.61 6.80
CA GLY A 94 -3.31 -14.86 8.24
C GLY A 94 -2.21 -14.21 9.07
N MET A 95 -1.28 -13.46 8.48
CA MET A 95 -0.19 -12.81 9.23
C MET A 95 -0.51 -11.36 9.56
N ARG A 96 -0.32 -11.01 10.84
CA ARG A 96 -0.24 -9.61 11.26
C ARG A 96 1.08 -8.98 10.81
N CYS A 97 1.03 -7.72 10.40
CA CYS A 97 2.22 -6.91 10.12
C CYS A 97 2.06 -5.50 10.70
N VAL A 98 3.16 -4.94 11.22
CA VAL A 98 3.26 -3.56 11.68
C VAL A 98 4.41 -2.89 10.93
N LEU A 99 4.13 -1.72 10.33
CA LEU A 99 5.14 -0.86 9.70
C LEU A 99 5.21 0.46 10.45
N LEU A 100 6.26 0.65 11.24
CA LEU A 100 6.47 1.81 12.10
C LEU A 100 7.49 2.75 11.49
N ASN A 101 7.16 4.03 11.40
CA ASN A 101 8.13 5.05 11.05
C ASN A 101 8.83 5.60 12.31
N LYS A 102 10.08 5.19 12.53
CA LYS A 102 10.93 5.70 13.62
C LYS A 102 11.77 6.92 13.22
N GLN A 103 11.66 7.38 11.98
CA GLN A 103 12.42 8.50 11.45
C GLN A 103 11.68 9.84 11.65
N TYR A 104 12.42 10.95 11.59
CA TYR A 104 11.84 12.29 11.60
C TYR A 104 11.16 12.66 10.29
N ALA A 105 11.56 12.04 9.17
CA ALA A 105 10.92 12.21 7.88
C ALA A 105 9.75 11.24 7.72
N GLY A 106 8.69 11.65 6.99
CA GLY A 106 7.59 10.75 6.61
C GLY A 106 8.04 9.63 5.67
N ALA A 107 7.30 8.52 5.66
CA ALA A 107 7.49 7.43 4.72
C ALA A 107 6.24 7.20 3.88
N VAL A 108 6.42 6.78 2.63
CA VAL A 108 5.32 6.49 1.70
C VAL A 108 5.34 5.02 1.34
N LEU A 109 4.21 4.36 1.56
CA LEU A 109 4.01 2.94 1.28
C LEU A 109 3.04 2.77 0.12
N HIS A 110 3.42 1.94 -0.83
CA HIS A 110 2.54 1.37 -1.84
C HIS A 110 2.11 -0.01 -1.38
N ILE A 111 0.81 -0.24 -1.28
CA ILE A 111 0.25 -1.45 -0.69
C ILE A 111 -0.62 -2.11 -1.73
N PHE A 112 -0.20 -3.29 -2.19
CA PHE A 112 -1.00 -4.17 -3.01
C PHE A 112 -1.65 -5.23 -2.11
N THR A 113 -2.95 -5.41 -2.26
CA THR A 113 -3.71 -6.47 -1.60
C THR A 113 -4.29 -7.36 -2.69
N ILE A 114 -3.98 -8.64 -2.64
CA ILE A 114 -4.38 -9.63 -3.64
C ILE A 114 -4.88 -10.91 -2.93
N PRO A 115 -5.70 -11.76 -3.57
CA PRO A 115 -6.15 -13.01 -3.00
C PRO A 115 -4.99 -13.85 -2.47
N GLY A 116 -5.19 -14.42 -1.29
CA GLY A 116 -4.41 -15.53 -0.80
C GLY A 116 -4.70 -16.74 -1.69
N CYS A 117 -3.65 -17.37 -2.22
CA CYS A 117 -3.82 -18.65 -2.90
C CYS A 117 -4.25 -19.68 -1.85
N GLU A 118 -5.45 -20.25 -1.98
CA GLU A 118 -5.79 -21.49 -1.29
C GLU A 118 -4.89 -22.58 -1.89
N MET A 119 -4.14 -23.29 -1.05
CA MET A 119 -3.50 -24.57 -1.41
C MET A 119 -4.41 -25.70 -0.97
#